data_AF-A0A920IUD8-F1
#
_entry.id   AF-A0A920IUD8-F1
#
_cell.length_a   1.000
_cell.length_b   1.000
_cell.length_c   1.000
_cell.angle_alpha   90.00
_cell.angle_beta   90.00
_cell.angle_gamma   90.00
#
_symmetry.space_group_name_H-M   'P 1'
#
loop_
_entity.id
_entity.type
_entity.pdbx_description
1 polymer ?
#
loop_
_entity_poly.entity_id
_entity_poly.type
_entity_poly.pdbx_seq_one_letter_code
_entity_poly.pdbx_strand_id
1 'polypeptide(L)' 'MQPTQQFGKLAFPNATYNDDIFQGWFGIGSQIDGLGHIGDSNAEFYNCFDGKEISHINGLTKLGIEKIPPSLPEVCS' A
#
# COMPACT_ATOMS: atom_id res chain seq x y z
N MET A 1 -3.11 -17.38 -7.82
CA MET A 1 -2.85 -18.24 -9.02
C MET A 1 -1.54 -18.97 -8.79
N GLN A 2 -1.46 -20.27 -9.07
CA GLN A 2 -0.30 -21.11 -8.75
C GLN A 2 0.28 -21.78 -10.03
N PRO A 3 1.05 -21.05 -10.86
CA PRO A 3 1.47 -21.56 -12.16
C PRO A 3 2.36 -22.80 -11.99
N THR A 4 1.96 -23.91 -12.62
CA THR A 4 2.71 -25.17 -12.66
C THR A 4 2.76 -25.97 -11.36
N GLN A 5 2.02 -25.55 -10.33
CA GLN A 5 2.00 -26.17 -8.99
C GLN A 5 0.63 -26.72 -8.58
N GLN A 6 -0.39 -26.55 -9.43
CA GLN A 6 -1.75 -27.00 -9.16
C GLN A 6 -1.84 -28.54 -9.01
N PHE A 7 -2.71 -29.01 -8.10
CA PHE A 7 -3.03 -30.42 -7.88
C PHE A 7 -1.85 -31.31 -7.46
N GLY A 8 -0.90 -30.79 -6.68
CA GLY A 8 0.21 -31.60 -6.13
C GLY A 8 1.30 -31.92 -7.16
N LYS A 9 1.40 -31.11 -8.21
CA LYS A 9 2.48 -31.22 -9.18
C LYS A 9 3.82 -30.93 -8.49
N LEU A 10 4.67 -31.94 -8.42
CA LEU A 10 5.97 -31.88 -7.76
C LEU A 10 6.94 -31.02 -8.59
N ALA A 11 7.41 -29.91 -8.02
CA ALA A 11 8.54 -29.18 -8.61
C ALA A 11 9.89 -29.79 -8.24
N PHE A 12 9.94 -30.57 -7.16
CA PHE A 12 11.14 -31.23 -6.67
C PHE A 12 10.86 -32.71 -6.41
N PRO A 13 11.84 -33.61 -6.55
CA PRO A 13 11.64 -35.06 -6.44
C PRO A 13 10.99 -35.53 -5.13
N ASN A 14 11.18 -34.79 -4.02
CA ASN A 14 10.73 -35.16 -2.68
C ASN A 14 9.92 -34.06 -1.97
N ALA A 15 9.41 -33.05 -2.68
CA ALA A 15 8.68 -31.96 -2.05
C ALA A 15 7.57 -31.39 -2.94
N THR A 16 6.46 -31.07 -2.30
CA THR A 16 5.32 -30.34 -2.87
C THR A 16 5.27 -28.97 -2.19
N TYR A 17 5.01 -27.92 -2.96
CA TYR A 17 4.87 -26.56 -2.44
C TYR A 17 3.81 -25.82 -3.25
N ASN A 18 3.13 -24.89 -2.58
CA ASN A 18 2.05 -24.09 -3.12
C ASN A 18 2.49 -22.63 -3.02
N ASP A 19 2.69 -21.97 -4.16
CA ASP A 19 2.94 -20.52 -4.21
C ASP A 19 1.73 -19.81 -4.79
N ASP A 20 1.53 -18.57 -4.39
CA ASP A 20 0.45 -17.74 -4.87
C ASP A 20 0.97 -16.45 -5.48
N ILE A 21 0.42 -16.10 -6.64
CA ILE A 21 0.53 -14.77 -7.23
C ILE A 21 -0.73 -13.98 -6.85
N PHE A 22 -0.51 -12.84 -6.20
CA PHE A 22 -1.52 -11.82 -5.95
C PHE A 22 -1.26 -10.60 -6.83
N GLN A 23 -2.30 -10.14 -7.53
CA GLN A 23 -2.33 -8.85 -8.19
C GLN A 23 -3.57 -8.13 -7.67
N GLY A 24 -3.39 -6.95 -7.09
CA GLY A 24 -4.46 -6.19 -6.49
C GLY A 24 -4.24 -4.70 -6.66
N TRP A 25 -5.34 -3.97 -6.54
CA TRP A 25 -5.33 -2.53 -6.33
C TRP A 25 -5.44 -2.26 -4.84
N PHE A 26 -4.76 -1.23 -4.32
CA PHE A 26 -4.89 -0.78 -2.93
C PHE A 26 -6.22 -0.05 -2.67
N GLY A 27 -7.32 -0.61 -3.15
CA GLY A 27 -8.68 -0.16 -2.88
C GLY A 27 -9.66 -1.33 -2.67
N ILE A 28 -9.15 -2.55 -2.43
CA ILE A 28 -9.96 -3.75 -2.19
C ILE A 28 -9.59 -4.41 -0.85
N GLY A 29 -10.61 -4.95 -0.15
CA GLY A 29 -10.44 -5.65 1.12
C GLY A 29 -10.33 -4.72 2.33
N SER A 30 -9.98 -5.29 3.49
CA SER A 30 -9.67 -4.51 4.71
C SER A 30 -8.34 -3.79 4.53
N GLN A 31 -8.29 -2.50 4.81
CA GLN A 31 -7.14 -1.64 4.52
C GLN A 31 -6.86 -0.65 5.65
N ILE A 32 -5.64 -0.12 5.63
CA ILE A 32 -5.25 1.09 6.35
C ILE A 32 -4.84 2.08 5.26
N ASP A 33 -5.54 3.20 5.18
CA ASP A 33 -5.21 4.25 4.22
C ASP A 33 -4.15 5.18 4.82
N GLY A 34 -3.07 5.41 4.08
CA GLY A 34 -1.99 6.31 4.51
C GLY A 34 -2.47 7.76 4.61
N LEU A 35 -1.78 8.58 5.40
CA LEU A 35 -2.17 9.99 5.62
C LEU A 35 -2.05 10.86 4.35
N GLY A 36 -1.35 10.37 3.32
CA GLY A 36 -1.31 10.97 1.99
C GLY A 36 -2.43 10.52 1.04
N HIS A 37 -3.41 9.72 1.51
CA HIS A 37 -4.47 9.19 0.65
C HIS A 37 -5.46 10.27 0.20
N ILE A 38 -5.78 11.22 1.08
CA ILE A 38 -6.74 12.30 0.83
C ILE A 38 -6.16 13.62 1.36
N GLY A 39 -6.31 14.67 0.56
CA GLY A 39 -6.10 16.06 0.94
C GLY A 39 -7.41 16.85 0.84
N ASP A 40 -7.35 18.13 1.23
CA ASP A 40 -8.49 19.05 1.19
C ASP A 40 -8.72 19.63 -0.23
N SER A 41 -9.66 20.58 -0.34
CA SER A 41 -9.96 21.26 -1.61
C SER A 41 -8.81 22.13 -2.14
N ASN A 42 -7.87 22.53 -1.28
CA ASN A 42 -6.71 23.33 -1.63
C ASN A 42 -5.49 22.48 -1.99
N ALA A 43 -5.66 21.14 -2.04
CA ALA A 43 -4.60 20.16 -2.20
C ALA A 43 -3.58 20.16 -1.05
N GLU A 44 -4.01 20.53 0.16
CA GLU A 44 -3.25 20.37 1.38
C GLU A 44 -3.57 19.03 2.03
N PHE A 45 -2.52 18.34 2.47
CA PHE A 45 -2.60 17.04 3.12
C PHE A 45 -2.30 17.17 4.60
N TYR A 46 -2.42 16.08 5.33
CA TYR A 46 -2.13 16.00 6.75
C TYR A 46 -0.81 16.71 7.15
N ASN A 47 -0.82 17.46 8.26
CA ASN A 47 0.29 18.33 8.67
C ASN A 47 0.64 19.44 7.64
N CYS A 48 -0.37 19.81 6.85
CA CYS A 48 -0.44 20.95 5.93
C CYS A 48 0.67 20.97 4.89
N PHE A 49 0.99 19.77 4.40
CA PHE A 49 1.87 19.63 3.24
C PHE A 49 1.08 19.93 1.96
N ASP A 50 1.63 20.78 1.10
CA ASP A 50 1.16 20.91 -0.28
C ASP A 50 1.38 19.57 -0.99
N GLY A 51 0.35 19.07 -1.67
CA GLY A 51 0.40 17.82 -2.44
C GLY A 51 1.58 17.73 -3.40
N LYS A 52 2.03 18.86 -3.98
CA LYS A 52 3.19 18.92 -4.87
C LYS A 52 4.51 18.56 -4.19
N GLU A 53 4.61 18.76 -2.88
CA GLU A 53 5.81 18.43 -2.12
C GLU A 53 5.90 16.93 -1.84
N ILE A 54 4.75 16.26 -1.73
CA ILE A 54 4.68 14.90 -1.20
C ILE A 54 4.35 13.84 -2.26
N SER A 55 3.58 14.16 -3.30
CA SER A 55 3.05 13.21 -4.28
C SER A 55 3.82 13.18 -5.58
N HIS A 56 4.98 12.51 -5.57
CA HIS A 56 5.83 12.34 -6.75
C HIS A 56 5.47 11.07 -7.53
N ILE A 57 5.83 11.02 -8.82
CA ILE A 57 5.58 9.85 -9.68
C ILE A 57 6.25 8.57 -9.17
N ASN A 58 7.33 8.71 -8.40
CA ASN A 58 8.05 7.60 -7.77
C ASN A 58 7.56 7.27 -6.35
N GLY A 59 6.47 7.89 -5.89
CA GLY A 59 5.82 7.60 -4.62
C GLY A 59 5.70 8.81 -3.70
N LEU A 60 5.14 8.55 -2.51
CA LEU A 60 4.98 9.54 -1.46
C LEU A 60 6.31 9.77 -0.72
N THR A 61 6.81 11.01 -0.69
CA THR A 61 8.03 11.35 0.05
C THR A 61 7.78 11.50 1.55
N LYS A 62 6.55 11.89 1.92
CA LYS A 62 6.01 12.00 3.29
C LYS A 62 4.62 11.38 3.34
N LEU A 63 4.13 11.09 4.55
CA LEU A 63 2.78 10.55 4.79
C LEU A 63 2.48 9.17 4.18
N GLY A 64 3.52 8.46 3.74
CA GLY A 64 3.41 7.07 3.32
C GLY A 64 3.01 6.16 4.48
N ILE A 65 2.41 5.01 4.15
CA ILE A 65 1.89 4.03 5.13
C ILE A 65 2.97 3.52 6.08
N GLU A 66 4.23 3.49 5.62
CA GLU A 66 5.40 3.08 6.38
C GLU A 66 5.78 4.06 7.51
N LYS A 67 5.21 5.26 7.50
CA LYS A 67 5.45 6.33 8.46
C LYS A 67 4.22 6.66 9.31
N ILE A 68 3.21 5.78 9.38
CA ILE A 68 2.05 6.02 10.24
C ILE A 68 2.52 6.15 11.70
N PRO A 69 2.29 7.31 12.34
CA PRO A 69 2.62 7.49 13.74
C PRO A 69 1.66 6.70 14.64
N PRO A 70 2.07 6.27 15.84
CA PRO A 70 1.19 5.61 16.82
C PRO A 70 0.00 6.47 17.25
N SER A 71 0.08 7.79 17.05
CA SER A 71 -0.95 8.78 17.36
C SER A 71 -1.05 9.78 16.22
N LEU A 72 -2.27 10.22 15.88
CA LEU A 72 -2.53 11.23 14.86
C LEU A 72 -2.48 12.65 15.49
N PRO A 73 -1.43 13.47 15.29
CA PRO A 73 -1.51 14.92 15.47
C PRO A 73 -2.49 15.63 14.49
N GLU A 74 -2.40 16.95 14.44
CA GLU A 74 -3.31 17.94 13.83
C GLU A 74 -3.78 17.65 12.39
N VAL A 75 -5.08 17.87 12.16
CA VAL A 75 -5.72 17.97 10.84
C VAL A 75 -5.77 19.45 10.47
N CYS A 76 -5.43 19.81 9.23
CA CYS A 76 -5.43 21.20 8.77
C CYS A 76 -6.82 21.83 8.92
N SER A 77 -6.84 23.11 9.30
CA SER A 77 -8.05 23.87 9.67
C SER A 77 -8.85 24.34 8.47
#